data_AF-A0A1H7WWC0-F1
#
_entry.id   AF-A0A1H7WWC0-F1
#
_cell.length_a   1.000
_cell.length_b   1.000
_cell.length_c   1.000
_cell.angle_alpha   90.00
_cell.angle_beta   90.00
_cell.angle_gamma   90.00
#
_symmetry.space_group_name_H-M   'P 1'
#
loop_
_entity.id
_entity.type
_entity.pdbx_description
1 polymer ?
#
loop_
_entity_poly.entity_id
_entity_poly.type
_entity_poly.pdbx_seq_one_letter_code
_entity_poly.pdbx_strand_id
1 'polypeptide(L)'
;MNKTNKQYFHFTLGPVQSFVGQARRTRDFWAGSFLLSWLSGVAMLSVIKQQRDLVNEELDIDEIILFPKADKQFLTVIEKGCQDDNFAPKQGGIPNRFKAEVHQNFDGSKVVSDVQDAWKALANTIYQYDIEKYKNQLSLERTREIWQEQVENFWEMTWVIVDTIENSSALDRRKNWRIHYLPDQRGIKCSLMGDWQELSGIEGVSKNDNEARKLFWTTVLNSKDKTIADYGENEFLCAMAFIKRRFIRYFDKGFSLTNSETNIPKEKGTLEAIYGWELKNEVPSVNYIAAANWWANILRKCNQDNQQHLIDFFDAFKSNDGNGKLCELNEYNSSVKSIEEAIKNNSHIQHLEIKNELSSIDGVLFYKSALENPHNFPKQEGKPNNTEHPELNPQAQKVATALGELIKNFAIGDPSPFYAILMMDGDSLGKQMSDRKKQKYITHALDTFTNKVEEIVSKNNGFLIYAGGDDVLALLPIEDALNCAKKIRSEYENCFKNENAEANKEDVNIDYSISAAIVYSHINNPLSNALHDIHSLLDDVAKEKTGRNALAVQVCKQSGTVLTWTKP
;
A
#
# COMPACT_ATOMS: atom_id res chain seq x y z
N MET A 1 49.87 -1.55 -11.43
CA MET A 1 48.44 -1.91 -11.56
C MET A 1 47.95 -2.39 -10.19
N ASN A 2 46.69 -2.12 -9.83
CA ASN A 2 46.03 -2.37 -8.53
C ASN A 2 45.89 -1.16 -7.59
N LYS A 3 44.93 -0.29 -7.93
CA LYS A 3 44.01 0.39 -6.98
C LYS A 3 42.62 0.38 -7.63
N THR A 4 41.82 -0.60 -7.23
CA THR A 4 40.35 -0.73 -7.32
C THR A 4 39.58 0.22 -8.26
N ASN A 5 39.12 -0.27 -9.42
CA ASN A 5 38.10 0.35 -10.29
C ASN A 5 36.68 0.39 -9.66
N LYS A 6 36.59 0.51 -8.34
CA LYS A 6 35.36 0.39 -7.55
C LYS A 6 34.94 1.76 -7.05
N GLN A 7 33.68 2.10 -7.25
CA GLN A 7 33.00 3.27 -6.72
C GLN A 7 31.70 2.82 -6.04
N TYR A 8 31.02 3.74 -5.38
CA TYR A 8 29.79 3.47 -4.64
C TYR A 8 28.66 4.36 -5.13
N PHE A 9 27.59 3.72 -5.60
CA PHE A 9 26.39 4.37 -6.06
C PHE A 9 25.37 4.42 -4.93
N HIS A 10 24.89 5.61 -4.58
CA HIS A 10 23.80 5.78 -3.63
C HIS A 10 22.59 6.33 -4.36
N PHE A 11 21.42 5.72 -4.15
CA PHE A 11 20.18 6.08 -4.83
C PHE A 11 19.03 6.23 -3.85
N THR A 12 18.09 7.12 -4.19
CA THR A 12 16.80 7.24 -3.52
C THR A 12 15.71 7.64 -4.50
N LEU A 13 14.57 6.97 -4.39
CA LEU A 13 13.33 7.26 -5.10
C LEU A 13 12.35 7.99 -4.17
N GLY A 14 11.79 9.09 -4.65
CA GLY A 14 10.74 9.83 -3.97
C GLY A 14 9.80 10.51 -4.97
N PRO A 15 8.74 11.16 -4.50
CA PRO A 15 8.41 11.37 -3.10
C PRO A 15 7.69 10.17 -2.46
N VAL A 16 8.06 9.81 -1.23
CA VAL A 16 7.45 8.66 -0.51
C VAL A 16 6.11 9.06 0.12
N GLN A 17 6.14 10.04 1.02
CA GLN A 17 4.94 10.40 1.80
C GLN A 17 3.81 10.97 0.94
N SER A 18 4.10 11.83 -0.04
CA SER A 18 3.06 12.39 -0.90
C SER A 18 2.51 11.39 -1.92
N PHE A 19 3.21 10.28 -2.19
CA PHE A 19 2.66 9.21 -3.03
C PHE A 19 1.91 8.16 -2.20
N VAL A 20 2.57 7.64 -1.17
CA VAL A 20 2.04 6.54 -0.35
C VAL A 20 0.92 7.07 0.56
N GLY A 21 1.19 8.16 1.30
CA GLY A 21 0.28 8.76 2.28
C GLY A 21 -0.97 9.44 1.73
N GLN A 22 -0.96 9.87 0.46
CA GLN A 22 -2.18 10.38 -0.21
C GLN A 22 -3.07 9.21 -0.64
N ALA A 23 -3.79 8.67 0.35
CA ALA A 23 -4.65 7.50 0.23
C ALA A 23 -5.99 7.74 0.95
N ARG A 24 -7.10 7.41 0.28
CA ARG A 24 -8.44 7.46 0.88
C ARG A 24 -8.89 6.10 1.38
N ARG A 25 -8.47 5.03 0.69
CA ARG A 25 -8.76 3.64 1.01
C ARG A 25 -7.47 2.89 1.34
N THR A 26 -7.56 1.81 2.12
CA THR A 26 -6.42 0.93 2.42
C THR A 26 -5.72 0.45 1.16
N ARG A 27 -6.49 0.11 0.11
CA ARG A 27 -5.95 -0.30 -1.18
C ARG A 27 -5.14 0.77 -1.89
N ASP A 28 -5.55 2.04 -1.84
CA ASP A 28 -4.75 3.13 -2.40
C ASP A 28 -3.41 3.24 -1.66
N PHE A 29 -3.43 3.06 -0.34
CA PHE A 29 -2.23 3.13 0.49
C PHE A 29 -1.25 1.98 0.17
N TRP A 30 -1.75 0.74 0.16
CA TRP A 30 -0.98 -0.45 -0.23
C TRP A 30 -0.44 -0.34 -1.66
N ALA A 31 -1.25 0.13 -2.62
CA ALA A 31 -0.83 0.32 -4.01
C ALA A 31 0.36 1.28 -4.13
N GLY A 32 0.32 2.39 -3.38
CA GLY A 32 1.43 3.35 -3.34
C GLY A 32 2.71 2.72 -2.82
N SER A 33 2.63 1.98 -1.71
CA SER A 33 3.76 1.26 -1.11
C SER A 33 4.35 0.22 -2.08
N PHE A 34 3.50 -0.63 -2.66
CA PHE A 34 3.90 -1.68 -3.58
C PHE A 34 4.59 -1.12 -4.83
N LEU A 35 4.00 -0.10 -5.48
CA LEU A 35 4.56 0.52 -6.68
C LEU A 35 5.92 1.17 -6.40
N LEU A 36 6.09 1.80 -5.24
CA LEU A 36 7.36 2.38 -4.82
C LEU A 36 8.44 1.30 -4.65
N SER A 37 8.12 0.19 -4.00
CA SER A 37 9.03 -0.96 -3.85
C SER A 37 9.36 -1.59 -5.20
N TRP A 38 8.37 -1.78 -6.08
CA TRP A 38 8.58 -2.32 -7.41
C TRP A 38 9.53 -1.46 -8.25
N LEU A 39 9.32 -0.15 -8.30
CA LEU A 39 10.22 0.78 -9.00
C LEU A 39 11.63 0.82 -8.38
N SER A 40 11.73 0.69 -7.05
CA SER A 40 13.02 0.57 -6.37
C SER A 40 13.73 -0.74 -6.74
N GLY A 41 12.99 -1.83 -6.93
CA GLY A 41 13.50 -3.09 -7.46
C GLY A 41 13.99 -2.98 -8.91
N VAL A 42 13.28 -2.24 -9.77
CA VAL A 42 13.75 -1.91 -11.12
C VAL A 42 15.08 -1.15 -11.07
N ALA A 43 15.21 -0.17 -10.16
CA ALA A 43 16.46 0.55 -9.97
C ALA A 43 17.61 -0.38 -9.58
N MET A 44 17.39 -1.27 -8.60
CA MET A 44 18.40 -2.26 -8.18
C MET A 44 18.79 -3.20 -9.33
N LEU A 45 17.82 -3.70 -10.10
CA LEU A 45 18.08 -4.55 -11.26
C LEU A 45 18.91 -3.85 -12.33
N SER A 46 18.63 -2.57 -12.61
CA SER A 46 19.44 -1.78 -13.56
C SER A 46 20.90 -1.72 -13.10
N VAL A 47 21.14 -1.50 -11.80
CA VAL A 47 22.51 -1.51 -11.24
C VAL A 47 23.17 -2.87 -11.40
N ILE A 48 22.47 -3.95 -11.00
CA ILE A 48 23.00 -5.32 -11.04
C ILE A 48 23.38 -5.72 -12.46
N LYS A 49 22.54 -5.40 -13.43
CA LYS A 49 22.73 -5.78 -14.84
C LYS A 49 23.89 -5.03 -15.48
N GLN A 50 23.97 -3.72 -15.27
CA GLN A 50 25.11 -2.92 -15.71
C GLN A 50 26.41 -3.43 -15.08
N GLN A 51 26.40 -3.76 -13.79
CA GLN A 51 27.61 -4.19 -13.10
C GLN A 51 28.12 -5.55 -13.58
N ARG A 52 27.22 -6.52 -13.78
CA ARG A 52 27.58 -7.84 -14.36
C ARG A 52 28.15 -7.70 -15.76
N ASP A 53 27.58 -6.82 -16.59
CA ASP A 53 28.07 -6.57 -17.95
C ASP A 53 29.43 -5.88 -17.98
N LEU A 54 29.69 -4.95 -17.06
CA LEU A 54 30.95 -4.20 -16.97
C LEU A 54 32.11 -5.03 -16.40
N VAL A 55 31.83 -5.86 -15.40
CA VAL A 55 32.86 -6.70 -14.75
C VAL A 55 33.04 -8.03 -15.49
N ASN A 56 32.06 -8.45 -16.30
CA ASN A 56 32.06 -9.71 -17.04
C ASN A 56 32.24 -10.94 -16.12
N GLU A 57 31.62 -10.88 -14.95
CA GLU A 57 31.61 -11.92 -13.91
C GLU A 57 30.18 -12.10 -13.37
N GLU A 58 29.82 -13.33 -12.99
CA GLU A 58 28.56 -13.60 -12.28
C GLU A 58 28.72 -13.23 -10.80
N LEU A 59 28.62 -11.93 -10.51
CA LEU A 59 28.58 -11.44 -9.14
C LEU A 59 27.24 -11.76 -8.47
N ASP A 60 27.29 -12.15 -7.20
CA ASP A 60 26.09 -12.27 -6.38
C ASP A 60 25.46 -10.89 -6.19
N ILE A 61 24.12 -10.84 -6.11
CA ILE A 61 23.37 -9.63 -5.85
C ILE A 61 23.85 -8.96 -4.56
N ASP A 62 24.18 -9.73 -3.52
CA ASP A 62 24.62 -9.21 -2.22
C ASP A 62 26.06 -8.65 -2.26
N GLU A 63 26.84 -8.96 -3.31
CA GLU A 63 28.15 -8.34 -3.55
C GLU A 63 28.02 -6.97 -4.22
N ILE A 64 26.91 -6.75 -4.94
CA ILE A 64 26.62 -5.49 -5.64
C ILE A 64 25.81 -4.57 -4.74
N ILE A 65 24.65 -5.01 -4.26
CA ILE A 65 23.77 -4.23 -3.40
C ILE A 65 24.22 -4.38 -1.96
N LEU A 66 24.86 -3.33 -1.45
CA LEU A 66 25.52 -3.34 -0.14
C LEU A 66 24.53 -3.04 1.00
N PHE A 67 23.50 -2.25 0.73
CA PHE A 67 22.51 -1.87 1.73
C PHE A 67 21.21 -1.36 1.11
N PRO A 68 20.03 -1.78 1.58
CA PRO A 68 19.83 -2.96 2.44
C PRO A 68 20.25 -4.24 1.71
N LYS A 69 20.10 -5.40 2.36
CA LYS A 69 20.11 -6.67 1.62
C LYS A 69 18.97 -6.67 0.61
N ALA A 70 19.27 -7.07 -0.62
CA ALA A 70 18.28 -7.09 -1.68
C ALA A 70 17.34 -8.30 -1.52
N ASP A 71 16.04 -8.07 -1.74
CA ASP A 71 15.07 -9.15 -1.83
C ASP A 71 15.24 -9.89 -3.17
N LYS A 72 16.05 -10.96 -3.16
CA LYS A 72 16.36 -11.73 -4.36
C LYS A 72 15.12 -12.34 -5.01
N GLN A 73 14.11 -12.70 -4.22
CA GLN A 73 12.85 -13.25 -4.73
C GLN A 73 12.10 -12.18 -5.51
N PHE A 74 11.93 -10.99 -4.92
CA PHE A 74 11.26 -9.87 -5.58
C PHE A 74 11.98 -9.46 -6.87
N LEU A 75 13.30 -9.28 -6.83
CA LEU A 75 14.09 -8.92 -8.01
C LEU A 75 14.01 -9.99 -9.11
N THR A 76 14.02 -11.27 -8.75
CA THR A 76 13.90 -12.37 -9.73
C THR A 76 12.56 -12.34 -10.44
N VAL A 77 11.46 -12.08 -9.72
CA VAL A 77 10.12 -12.02 -10.33
C VAL A 77 9.99 -10.81 -11.27
N ILE A 78 10.58 -9.66 -10.93
CA ILE A 78 10.62 -8.50 -11.85
C ILE A 78 11.41 -8.83 -13.12
N GLU A 79 12.56 -9.48 -12.99
CA GLU A 79 13.46 -9.77 -14.12
C GLU A 79 12.95 -10.90 -15.02
N LYS A 80 12.39 -11.96 -14.44
CA LYS A 80 12.11 -13.23 -15.14
C LYS A 80 10.63 -13.61 -15.18
N GLY A 81 9.77 -12.86 -14.48
CA GLY A 81 8.37 -13.19 -14.30
C GLY A 81 8.12 -14.21 -13.19
N CYS A 82 6.85 -14.43 -12.90
CA CYS A 82 6.40 -15.37 -11.89
C CYS A 82 6.33 -16.80 -12.47
N GLN A 83 6.90 -17.78 -11.76
CA GLN A 83 6.76 -19.21 -12.10
C GLN A 83 5.69 -19.92 -11.24
N ASP A 84 5.40 -19.41 -10.04
CA ASP A 84 4.40 -19.91 -9.08
C ASP A 84 3.84 -18.71 -8.29
N ASP A 85 2.51 -18.55 -8.25
CA ASP A 85 1.84 -17.44 -7.56
C ASP A 85 2.20 -17.33 -6.07
N ASN A 86 2.59 -18.44 -5.41
CA ASN A 86 3.05 -18.40 -4.03
C ASN A 86 4.48 -17.85 -3.87
N PHE A 87 5.23 -17.78 -4.97
CA PHE A 87 6.57 -17.20 -5.03
C PHE A 87 6.54 -15.69 -5.34
N ALA A 88 5.39 -15.14 -5.75
CA ALA A 88 5.32 -13.72 -6.07
C ALA A 88 5.14 -12.87 -4.78
N PRO A 89 5.89 -11.76 -4.62
CA PRO A 89 5.67 -10.85 -3.51
C PRO A 89 4.26 -10.27 -3.52
N LYS A 90 3.58 -10.33 -2.36
CA LYS A 90 2.26 -9.72 -2.15
C LYS A 90 2.30 -8.31 -1.59
N GLN A 91 3.46 -7.90 -1.06
CA GLN A 91 3.64 -6.63 -0.35
C GLN A 91 4.90 -5.93 -0.84
N GLY A 92 4.98 -4.61 -0.63
CA GLY A 92 6.21 -3.86 -0.89
C GLY A 92 7.25 -4.15 0.19
N GLY A 93 8.32 -4.87 -0.17
CA GLY A 93 9.44 -5.19 0.74
C GLY A 93 10.75 -4.44 0.41
N ILE A 94 10.87 -3.91 -0.81
CA ILE A 94 12.08 -3.19 -1.25
C ILE A 94 11.99 -1.73 -0.80
N PRO A 95 12.97 -1.19 -0.06
CA PRO A 95 12.95 0.21 0.33
C PRO A 95 13.37 1.13 -0.80
N ASN A 96 13.01 2.40 -0.65
CA ASN A 96 13.23 3.44 -1.66
C ASN A 96 14.63 4.05 -1.64
N ARG A 97 15.56 3.55 -0.81
CA ARG A 97 16.95 4.00 -0.72
C ARG A 97 17.86 2.79 -0.66
N PHE A 98 18.92 2.80 -1.47
CA PHE A 98 19.93 1.75 -1.43
C PHE A 98 21.32 2.26 -1.78
N LYS A 99 22.32 1.42 -1.52
CA LYS A 99 23.74 1.63 -1.86
C LYS A 99 24.25 0.41 -2.60
N ALA A 100 25.07 0.64 -3.62
CA ALA A 100 25.68 -0.41 -4.41
C ALA A 100 27.16 -0.15 -4.66
N GLU A 101 27.95 -1.22 -4.78
CA GLU A 101 29.29 -1.17 -5.34
C GLU A 101 29.20 -1.24 -6.87
N VAL A 102 29.85 -0.30 -7.54
CA VAL A 102 29.78 -0.15 -9.00
C VAL A 102 31.16 0.06 -9.61
N HIS A 103 31.31 -0.32 -10.88
CA HIS A 103 32.52 -0.08 -11.66
C HIS A 103 32.66 1.41 -12.02
N GLN A 104 33.88 1.90 -12.24
CA GLN A 104 34.15 3.31 -12.61
C GLN A 104 33.44 3.82 -13.89
N ASN A 105 33.02 2.90 -14.77
CA ASN A 105 32.30 3.21 -16.02
C ASN A 105 30.78 3.05 -15.86
N PHE A 106 30.29 2.89 -14.64
CA PHE A 106 28.87 2.75 -14.35
C PHE A 106 28.10 4.05 -14.64
N ASP A 107 26.91 3.93 -15.22
CA ASP A 107 26.07 5.08 -15.54
C ASP A 107 24.83 5.14 -14.64
N GLY A 108 24.89 6.05 -13.66
CA GLY A 108 23.76 6.32 -12.77
C GLY A 108 22.54 6.94 -13.48
N SER A 109 22.73 7.60 -14.63
CA SER A 109 21.62 8.18 -15.39
C SER A 109 20.77 7.11 -16.07
N LYS A 110 21.37 5.97 -16.43
CA LYS A 110 20.63 4.83 -16.98
C LYS A 110 19.68 4.21 -15.96
N VAL A 111 20.06 4.17 -14.68
CA VAL A 111 19.15 3.72 -13.60
C VAL A 111 17.89 4.59 -13.56
N VAL A 112 18.06 5.91 -13.67
CA VAL A 112 16.93 6.86 -13.68
C VAL A 112 16.05 6.65 -14.91
N SER A 113 16.64 6.45 -16.09
CA SER A 113 15.89 6.15 -17.32
C SER A 113 15.09 4.86 -17.17
N ASP A 114 15.71 3.77 -16.71
CA ASP A 114 15.05 2.46 -16.60
C ASP A 114 13.86 2.49 -15.65
N VAL A 115 13.97 3.19 -14.52
CA VAL A 115 12.87 3.40 -13.58
C VAL A 115 11.75 4.23 -14.23
N GLN A 116 12.11 5.29 -14.94
CA GLN A 116 11.14 6.14 -15.63
C GLN A 116 10.42 5.39 -16.75
N ASP A 117 11.15 4.57 -17.51
CA ASP A 117 10.61 3.76 -18.61
C ASP A 117 9.67 2.69 -18.06
N ALA A 118 10.01 2.05 -16.94
CA ALA A 118 9.13 1.13 -16.22
C ALA A 118 7.83 1.77 -15.77
N TRP A 119 7.92 2.96 -15.16
CA TRP A 119 6.75 3.72 -14.74
C TRP A 119 5.87 4.12 -15.93
N LYS A 120 6.47 4.63 -17.00
CA LYS A 120 5.77 5.00 -18.23
C LYS A 120 5.12 3.79 -18.89
N ALA A 121 5.78 2.64 -18.93
CA ALA A 121 5.23 1.42 -19.53
C ALA A 121 3.96 0.98 -18.81
N LEU A 122 3.99 0.89 -17.47
CA LEU A 122 2.81 0.60 -16.66
C LEU A 122 1.69 1.63 -16.89
N ALA A 123 2.02 2.92 -16.82
CA ALA A 123 1.05 3.99 -17.01
C ALA A 123 0.42 3.95 -18.41
N ASN A 124 1.22 3.70 -19.46
CA ASN A 124 0.73 3.58 -20.82
C ASN A 124 -0.21 2.38 -20.99
N THR A 125 0.12 1.23 -20.41
CA THR A 125 -0.77 0.06 -20.42
C THR A 125 -2.13 0.43 -19.80
N ILE A 126 -2.14 1.05 -18.62
CA ILE A 126 -3.39 1.47 -17.96
C ILE A 126 -4.17 2.47 -18.83
N TYR A 127 -3.49 3.49 -19.36
CA TYR A 127 -4.14 4.48 -20.23
C TYR A 127 -4.78 3.84 -21.47
N GLN A 128 -4.07 2.94 -22.15
CA GLN A 128 -4.56 2.24 -23.33
C GLN A 128 -5.83 1.44 -23.03
N TYR A 129 -5.80 0.65 -21.96
CA TYR A 129 -6.90 -0.25 -21.63
C TYR A 129 -8.11 0.46 -20.99
N ASP A 130 -7.92 1.58 -20.29
CA ASP A 130 -9.00 2.24 -19.55
C ASP A 130 -9.48 3.56 -20.11
N ILE A 131 -8.63 4.33 -20.76
CA ILE A 131 -8.96 5.67 -21.23
C ILE A 131 -9.03 5.69 -22.76
N GLU A 132 -7.98 5.21 -23.44
CA GLU A 132 -7.86 5.31 -24.91
C GLU A 132 -8.95 4.53 -25.66
N LYS A 133 -9.46 3.44 -25.07
CA LYS A 133 -10.60 2.69 -25.63
C LYS A 133 -11.84 3.56 -25.90
N TYR A 134 -11.97 4.72 -25.23
CA TYR A 134 -13.07 5.65 -25.38
C TYR A 134 -12.77 6.82 -26.34
N LYS A 135 -11.68 6.79 -27.12
CA LYS A 135 -11.32 7.86 -28.07
C LYS A 135 -12.37 8.16 -29.15
N ASN A 136 -13.28 7.23 -29.40
CA ASN A 136 -14.40 7.43 -30.34
C ASN A 136 -15.61 8.11 -29.67
N GLN A 137 -15.62 8.24 -28.34
CA GLN A 137 -16.71 8.82 -27.54
C GLN A 137 -16.30 10.12 -26.84
N LEU A 138 -15.00 10.27 -26.52
CA LEU A 138 -14.43 11.41 -25.81
C LEU A 138 -13.30 12.02 -26.63
N SER A 139 -13.15 13.34 -26.57
CA SER A 139 -11.91 14.03 -26.97
C SER A 139 -10.89 13.81 -25.86
N LEU A 140 -9.76 13.22 -26.19
CA LEU A 140 -8.74 12.76 -25.24
C LEU A 140 -7.40 13.47 -25.40
N GLU A 141 -7.27 14.43 -26.32
CA GLU A 141 -6.03 15.15 -26.60
C GLU A 141 -5.50 15.79 -25.31
N ARG A 142 -6.33 16.59 -24.64
CA ARG A 142 -5.96 17.24 -23.38
C ARG A 142 -5.74 16.24 -22.25
N THR A 143 -6.55 15.19 -22.17
CA THR A 143 -6.37 14.11 -21.19
C THR A 143 -5.03 13.40 -21.36
N ARG A 144 -4.59 13.16 -22.60
CA ARG A 144 -3.30 12.54 -22.91
C ARG A 144 -2.14 13.45 -22.51
N GLU A 145 -2.23 14.73 -22.81
CA GLU A 145 -1.23 15.73 -22.39
C GLU A 145 -1.06 15.76 -20.88
N ILE A 146 -2.18 15.90 -20.13
CA ILE A 146 -2.17 15.89 -18.67
C ILE A 146 -1.59 14.58 -18.15
N TRP A 147 -2.02 13.44 -18.70
CA TRP A 147 -1.51 12.14 -18.30
C TRP A 147 0.01 12.04 -18.46
N GLN A 148 0.53 12.42 -19.64
CA GLN A 148 1.96 12.36 -19.94
C GLN A 148 2.75 13.31 -19.03
N GLU A 149 2.31 14.57 -18.90
CA GLU A 149 2.97 15.55 -18.05
C GLU A 149 3.04 15.09 -16.59
N GLN A 150 1.95 14.56 -16.04
CA GLN A 150 1.92 14.08 -14.67
C GLN A 150 2.79 12.84 -14.47
N VAL A 151 2.75 11.87 -15.39
CA VAL A 151 3.52 10.62 -15.30
C VAL A 151 5.03 10.89 -15.43
N GLU A 152 5.40 11.83 -16.28
CA GLU A 152 6.79 12.21 -16.54
C GLU A 152 7.45 12.96 -15.38
N ASN A 153 6.68 13.80 -14.70
CA ASN A 153 7.23 14.74 -13.72
C ASN A 153 6.89 14.37 -12.27
N PHE A 154 6.41 13.15 -11.99
CA PHE A 154 6.03 12.76 -10.63
C PHE A 154 7.22 12.34 -9.76
N TRP A 155 8.11 11.50 -10.29
CA TRP A 155 9.17 10.88 -9.51
C TRP A 155 10.41 11.77 -9.43
N GLU A 156 10.86 12.04 -8.21
CA GLU A 156 12.16 12.61 -7.89
C GLU A 156 13.14 11.48 -7.58
N MET A 157 14.05 11.22 -8.51
CA MET A 157 15.14 10.26 -8.35
C MET A 157 16.45 11.01 -8.09
N THR A 158 17.04 10.77 -6.92
CA THR A 158 18.29 11.40 -6.52
C THR A 158 19.38 10.35 -6.36
N TRP A 159 20.56 10.63 -6.90
CA TRP A 159 21.70 9.73 -6.78
C TRP A 159 23.04 10.47 -6.72
N VAL A 160 24.05 9.76 -6.22
CA VAL A 160 25.45 10.18 -6.20
C VAL A 160 26.37 8.98 -6.43
N ILE A 161 27.53 9.21 -7.03
CA ILE A 161 28.63 8.25 -7.08
C ILE A 161 29.77 8.82 -6.23
N VAL A 162 30.34 8.00 -5.34
CA VAL A 162 31.44 8.38 -4.47
C VAL A 162 32.56 7.33 -4.55
N ASP A 163 33.80 7.77 -4.40
CA ASP A 163 34.97 6.87 -4.49
C ASP A 163 35.15 6.01 -3.23
N THR A 164 34.52 6.40 -2.11
CA THR A 164 34.66 5.72 -0.82
C THR A 164 33.30 5.50 -0.18
N ILE A 165 33.08 4.27 0.31
CA ILE A 165 31.84 3.86 1.01
C ILE A 165 31.62 4.66 2.30
N GLU A 166 32.68 5.25 2.85
CA GLU A 166 32.68 6.10 4.05
C GLU A 166 31.86 7.38 3.85
N ASN A 167 31.69 7.86 2.61
CA ASN A 167 30.94 9.07 2.30
C ASN A 167 29.42 8.82 2.27
N SER A 168 28.89 8.27 3.37
CA SER A 168 27.49 7.87 3.53
C SER A 168 26.49 9.05 3.49
N SER A 169 26.94 10.26 3.84
CA SER A 169 26.11 11.48 3.87
C SER A 169 25.97 12.20 2.52
N ALA A 170 26.71 11.76 1.48
CA ALA A 170 26.71 12.43 0.18
C ALA A 170 25.31 12.52 -0.44
N LEU A 171 24.50 11.46 -0.31
CA LEU A 171 23.14 11.44 -0.85
C LEU A 171 22.23 12.43 -0.12
N ASP A 172 22.34 12.52 1.20
CA ASP A 172 21.53 13.43 2.02
C ASP A 172 21.89 14.89 1.72
N ARG A 173 23.18 15.19 1.50
CA ARG A 173 23.63 16.51 1.02
C ARG A 173 23.10 16.82 -0.37
N ARG A 174 23.09 15.84 -1.27
CA ARG A 174 22.54 15.98 -2.63
C ARG A 174 21.04 16.24 -2.62
N LYS A 175 20.28 15.65 -1.68
CA LYS A 175 18.84 15.93 -1.48
C LYS A 175 18.55 17.38 -1.10
N ASN A 176 19.49 18.07 -0.46
CA ASN A 176 19.32 19.50 -0.14
C ASN A 176 19.34 20.38 -1.40
N TRP A 177 19.90 19.89 -2.51
CA TRP A 177 19.79 20.56 -3.82
C TRP A 177 18.49 20.13 -4.51
N ARG A 178 17.42 20.84 -4.17
CA ARG A 178 16.10 20.69 -4.80
C ARG A 178 16.20 21.10 -6.27
N ILE A 179 16.05 20.13 -7.17
CA ILE A 179 16.08 20.35 -8.62
C ILE A 179 14.79 19.89 -9.31
N HIS A 180 13.87 19.29 -8.57
CA HIS A 180 12.61 18.78 -9.08
C HIS A 180 11.52 19.85 -8.92
N TYR A 181 10.95 20.29 -10.04
CA TYR A 181 9.88 21.27 -10.09
C TYR A 181 8.64 20.63 -10.68
N LEU A 182 7.54 20.70 -9.93
CA LEU A 182 6.26 20.18 -10.42
C LEU A 182 5.68 21.12 -11.48
N PRO A 183 5.03 20.56 -12.52
CA PRO A 183 4.37 21.36 -13.56
C PRO A 183 3.20 22.17 -13.00
N ASP A 184 2.79 23.21 -13.73
CA ASP A 184 1.58 23.97 -13.39
C ASP A 184 0.35 23.07 -13.56
N GLN A 185 -0.46 22.96 -12.52
CA GLN A 185 -1.63 22.07 -12.49
C GLN A 185 -2.90 22.92 -12.46
N ARG A 186 -3.43 23.26 -13.64
CA ARG A 186 -4.61 24.12 -13.79
C ARG A 186 -5.90 23.34 -13.55
N GLY A 187 -7.03 24.05 -13.55
CA GLY A 187 -8.35 23.42 -13.47
C GLY A 187 -8.67 22.77 -12.13
N ILE A 188 -9.62 21.82 -12.17
CA ILE A 188 -10.08 21.11 -10.98
C ILE A 188 -9.03 20.11 -10.49
N LYS A 189 -8.85 20.05 -9.17
CA LYS A 189 -7.88 19.17 -8.52
C LYS A 189 -8.43 17.77 -8.34
N CYS A 190 -7.49 16.83 -8.31
CA CYS A 190 -7.78 15.45 -7.97
C CYS A 190 -8.32 15.34 -6.54
N SER A 191 -9.37 14.54 -6.38
CA SER A 191 -10.02 14.26 -5.10
C SER A 191 -9.13 13.48 -4.11
N LEU A 192 -8.10 12.79 -4.61
CA LEU A 192 -7.16 12.02 -3.81
C LEU A 192 -5.84 12.75 -3.61
N MET A 193 -5.31 13.36 -4.68
CA MET A 193 -4.01 14.00 -4.71
C MET A 193 -4.14 15.47 -5.11
N GLY A 194 -4.51 16.31 -4.15
CA GLY A 194 -4.98 17.68 -4.38
C GLY A 194 -3.99 18.63 -5.07
N ASP A 195 -2.70 18.28 -5.11
CA ASP A 195 -1.69 19.05 -5.83
C ASP A 195 -1.86 18.93 -7.36
N TRP A 196 -2.46 17.84 -7.83
CA TRP A 196 -2.54 17.46 -9.25
C TRP A 196 -3.91 17.74 -9.86
N GLN A 197 -3.94 18.12 -11.14
CA GLN A 197 -5.16 18.28 -11.92
C GLN A 197 -5.83 16.92 -12.19
N GLU A 198 -7.16 16.88 -12.26
CA GLU A 198 -7.91 15.70 -12.69
C GLU A 198 -7.93 15.48 -14.22
N LEU A 199 -8.16 14.25 -14.66
CA LEU A 199 -7.91 13.81 -16.05
C LEU A 199 -8.89 14.30 -17.12
N SER A 200 -10.04 14.90 -16.78
CA SER A 200 -11.02 15.31 -17.80
C SER A 200 -10.52 16.43 -18.72
N GLY A 201 -9.49 17.16 -18.32
CA GLY A 201 -8.94 18.29 -19.07
C GLY A 201 -9.79 19.56 -19.02
N ILE A 202 -10.89 19.57 -18.27
CA ILE A 202 -11.80 20.71 -18.17
C ILE A 202 -11.35 21.63 -17.03
N GLU A 203 -10.89 22.83 -17.38
CA GLU A 203 -10.40 23.80 -16.39
C GLU A 203 -11.52 24.65 -15.77
N GLY A 204 -12.64 24.83 -16.49
CA GLY A 204 -13.77 25.65 -16.06
C GLY A 204 -14.63 25.01 -14.95
N VAL A 205 -15.43 25.86 -14.29
CA VAL A 205 -16.33 25.49 -13.19
C VAL A 205 -17.80 25.78 -13.49
N SER A 206 -18.14 26.10 -14.73
CA SER A 206 -19.52 26.37 -15.13
C SER A 206 -20.38 25.11 -15.01
N LYS A 207 -21.72 25.27 -15.07
CA LYS A 207 -22.63 24.13 -15.05
C LYS A 207 -22.33 23.15 -16.19
N ASN A 208 -22.09 23.67 -17.40
CA ASN A 208 -21.75 22.85 -18.57
C ASN A 208 -20.42 22.12 -18.39
N ASP A 209 -19.42 22.78 -17.79
CA ASP A 209 -18.12 22.16 -17.48
C ASP A 209 -18.28 20.99 -16.51
N ASN A 210 -19.10 21.16 -15.47
CA ASN A 210 -19.37 20.13 -14.49
C ASN A 210 -20.14 18.94 -15.10
N GLU A 211 -21.10 19.18 -15.99
CA GLU A 211 -21.81 18.14 -16.72
C GLU A 211 -20.87 17.37 -17.67
N ALA A 212 -20.01 18.08 -18.40
CA ALA A 212 -19.01 17.47 -19.27
C ALA A 212 -17.98 16.64 -18.50
N ARG A 213 -17.50 17.13 -17.34
CA ARG A 213 -16.59 16.39 -16.45
C ARG A 213 -17.25 15.12 -15.91
N LYS A 214 -18.50 15.22 -15.46
CA LYS A 214 -19.27 14.05 -15.01
C LYS A 214 -19.46 13.04 -16.14
N LEU A 215 -19.72 13.49 -17.36
CA LEU A 215 -19.82 12.60 -18.53
C LEU A 215 -18.50 11.88 -18.81
N PHE A 216 -17.37 12.59 -18.77
CA PHE A 216 -16.04 11.99 -18.93
C PHE A 216 -15.83 10.89 -17.90
N TRP A 217 -15.99 11.20 -16.61
CA TRP A 217 -15.76 10.24 -15.54
C TRP A 217 -16.77 9.08 -15.61
N THR A 218 -18.05 9.35 -15.81
CA THR A 218 -19.04 8.27 -15.98
C THR A 218 -18.67 7.34 -17.14
N THR A 219 -18.12 7.87 -18.24
CA THR A 219 -17.69 7.05 -19.39
C THR A 219 -16.46 6.21 -19.09
N VAL A 220 -15.40 6.81 -18.54
CA VAL A 220 -14.14 6.13 -18.17
C VAL A 220 -14.38 5.07 -17.09
N LEU A 221 -15.32 5.34 -16.16
CA LEU A 221 -15.63 4.48 -15.03
C LEU A 221 -16.65 3.37 -15.36
N ASN A 222 -17.42 3.47 -16.44
CA ASN A 222 -18.43 2.48 -16.84
C ASN A 222 -17.82 1.23 -17.52
N SER A 223 -16.69 0.74 -17.01
CA SER A 223 -16.16 -0.55 -17.43
C SER A 223 -17.15 -1.64 -17.02
N LYS A 224 -17.62 -2.43 -17.99
CA LYS A 224 -18.54 -3.57 -17.78
C LYS A 224 -18.04 -4.60 -16.75
N ASP A 225 -16.76 -4.55 -16.36
CA ASP A 225 -16.20 -5.24 -15.20
C ASP A 225 -16.61 -4.55 -13.89
N LYS A 226 -17.89 -4.73 -13.53
CA LYS A 226 -18.51 -4.30 -12.27
C LYS A 226 -18.01 -5.06 -11.03
N THR A 227 -16.92 -5.81 -11.13
CA THR A 227 -16.47 -6.67 -10.04
C THR A 227 -15.83 -5.91 -8.89
N ILE A 228 -15.51 -4.62 -9.07
CA ILE A 228 -14.88 -3.80 -8.04
C ILE A 228 -15.35 -2.34 -8.15
N ALA A 229 -16.01 -1.83 -7.10
CA ALA A 229 -16.41 -0.43 -6.99
C ALA A 229 -15.17 0.48 -6.75
N ASP A 230 -14.38 0.72 -7.80
CA ASP A 230 -13.11 1.44 -7.71
C ASP A 230 -13.25 2.95 -7.42
N TYR A 231 -14.45 3.52 -7.50
CA TYR A 231 -14.67 4.97 -7.53
C TYR A 231 -15.98 5.37 -6.85
N GLY A 232 -15.99 6.55 -6.20
CA GLY A 232 -17.23 7.20 -5.76
C GLY A 232 -17.87 8.06 -6.86
N GLU A 233 -19.17 8.35 -6.75
CA GLU A 233 -19.99 9.08 -7.76
C GLU A 233 -19.49 10.50 -8.12
N ASN A 234 -18.57 11.09 -7.36
CA ASN A 234 -17.96 12.41 -7.64
C ASN A 234 -16.45 12.43 -7.38
N GLU A 235 -15.78 11.33 -7.69
CA GLU A 235 -14.35 11.19 -7.46
C GLU A 235 -13.57 11.40 -8.76
N PHE A 236 -12.86 12.53 -8.84
CA PHE A 236 -12.08 12.92 -10.02
C PHE A 236 -10.60 12.73 -9.73
N LEU A 237 -9.92 11.93 -10.54
CA LEU A 237 -8.55 11.51 -10.27
C LEU A 237 -7.54 12.14 -11.23
N CYS A 238 -6.33 12.41 -10.73
CA CYS A 238 -5.15 12.62 -11.56
C CYS A 238 -4.61 11.27 -12.04
N ALA A 239 -3.62 11.28 -12.95
CA ALA A 239 -3.02 10.05 -13.46
C ALA A 239 -2.43 9.18 -12.34
N MET A 240 -1.79 9.75 -11.31
CA MET A 240 -1.13 8.96 -10.26
C MET A 240 -2.17 8.22 -9.40
N ALA A 241 -3.22 8.93 -8.99
CA ALA A 241 -4.33 8.37 -8.26
C ALA A 241 -5.09 7.31 -9.07
N PHE A 242 -5.26 7.55 -10.38
CA PHE A 242 -5.86 6.59 -11.29
C PHE A 242 -5.02 5.32 -11.42
N ILE A 243 -3.69 5.45 -11.59
CA ILE A 243 -2.74 4.33 -11.64
C ILE A 243 -2.80 3.51 -10.35
N LYS A 244 -2.76 4.15 -9.17
CA LYS A 244 -2.86 3.46 -7.86
C LYS A 244 -4.10 2.56 -7.77
N ARG A 245 -5.21 2.94 -8.40
CA ARG A 245 -6.46 2.14 -8.39
C ARG A 245 -6.50 1.04 -9.43
N ARG A 246 -5.81 1.23 -10.55
CA ARG A 246 -5.99 0.39 -11.74
C ARG A 246 -4.83 -0.54 -12.02
N PHE A 247 -3.65 -0.29 -11.46
CA PHE A 247 -2.45 -1.06 -11.79
C PHE A 247 -2.63 -2.57 -11.56
N ILE A 248 -3.31 -3.01 -10.49
CA ILE A 248 -3.55 -4.43 -10.17
C ILE A 248 -4.20 -5.16 -11.36
N ARG A 249 -5.11 -4.51 -12.09
CA ARG A 249 -5.85 -5.13 -13.22
C ARG A 249 -4.95 -5.46 -14.41
N TYR A 250 -3.79 -4.81 -14.50
CA TYR A 250 -2.90 -4.87 -15.66
C TYR A 250 -1.47 -5.24 -15.29
N PHE A 251 -1.19 -5.50 -14.02
CA PHE A 251 0.17 -5.75 -13.55
C PHE A 251 0.74 -7.04 -14.16
N ASP A 252 -0.09 -8.05 -14.35
CA ASP A 252 0.25 -9.34 -14.97
C ASP A 252 0.57 -9.28 -16.48
N LYS A 253 0.35 -8.14 -17.15
CA LYS A 253 0.47 -8.03 -18.61
C LYS A 253 1.91 -7.96 -19.12
N GLY A 254 2.89 -7.77 -18.23
CA GLY A 254 4.29 -7.55 -18.59
C GLY A 254 4.52 -6.19 -19.25
N PHE A 255 5.75 -5.67 -19.14
CA PHE A 255 6.10 -4.32 -19.61
C PHE A 255 7.38 -4.35 -20.44
N SER A 256 7.27 -4.01 -21.72
CA SER A 256 8.42 -3.76 -22.59
C SER A 256 8.99 -2.39 -22.26
N LEU A 257 10.31 -2.32 -22.02
CA LEU A 257 11.01 -1.06 -21.73
C LEU A 257 11.71 -0.49 -22.97
N THR A 258 11.76 -1.24 -24.07
CA THR A 258 12.29 -0.76 -25.35
C THR A 258 11.21 -0.18 -26.23
N ASN A 259 11.47 0.98 -26.85
CA ASN A 259 10.68 1.48 -27.98
C ASN A 259 10.92 0.58 -29.20
N SER A 260 9.92 -0.18 -29.61
CA SER A 260 10.00 -1.19 -30.68
C SER A 260 10.16 -0.64 -32.11
N GLU A 261 10.46 0.65 -32.29
CA GLU A 261 10.49 1.32 -33.61
C GLU A 261 11.89 1.49 -34.20
N THR A 262 12.95 1.34 -33.41
CA THR A 262 14.32 1.55 -33.88
C THR A 262 15.06 0.22 -33.87
N ASN A 263 15.26 -0.39 -35.04
CA ASN A 263 16.12 -1.57 -35.25
C ASN A 263 17.61 -1.27 -34.95
N ILE A 264 17.92 -0.74 -33.77
CA ILE A 264 19.27 -0.42 -33.30
C ILE A 264 19.74 -1.58 -32.41
N PRO A 265 20.99 -2.07 -32.57
CA PRO A 265 21.54 -3.10 -31.70
C PRO A 265 21.49 -2.67 -30.23
N LYS A 266 21.11 -3.61 -29.37
CA LYS A 266 20.95 -3.48 -27.92
C LYS A 266 22.17 -2.83 -27.27
N GLU A 267 21.95 -1.79 -26.46
CA GLU A 267 23.00 -1.28 -25.56
C GLU A 267 23.24 -2.30 -24.44
N LYS A 268 24.50 -2.67 -24.20
CA LYS A 268 24.89 -3.50 -23.04
C LYS A 268 24.49 -2.79 -21.75
N GLY A 269 24.01 -3.53 -20.76
CA GLY A 269 23.61 -3.02 -19.45
C GLY A 269 22.16 -2.57 -19.34
N THR A 270 21.31 -2.78 -20.36
CA THR A 270 19.93 -2.27 -20.37
C THR A 270 18.88 -3.32 -19.96
N LEU A 271 17.85 -2.88 -19.22
CA LEU A 271 16.65 -3.68 -18.97
C LEU A 271 15.75 -3.63 -20.22
N GLU A 272 15.53 -4.78 -20.86
CA GLU A 272 14.75 -4.86 -22.11
C GLU A 272 13.24 -4.97 -21.84
N ALA A 273 12.90 -5.72 -20.79
CA ALA A 273 11.55 -5.92 -20.32
C ALA A 273 11.60 -6.13 -18.81
N ILE A 274 10.47 -5.86 -18.17
CA ILE A 274 10.19 -6.23 -16.79
C ILE A 274 8.81 -6.89 -16.75
N TYR A 275 8.64 -7.77 -15.80
CA TYR A 275 7.42 -8.54 -15.64
C TYR A 275 6.69 -8.06 -14.39
N GLY A 276 5.38 -7.91 -14.51
CA GLY A 276 4.50 -7.98 -13.35
C GLY A 276 3.83 -9.35 -13.28
N TRP A 277 3.00 -9.54 -12.27
CA TRP A 277 2.36 -10.82 -11.95
C TRP A 277 0.94 -10.59 -11.47
N GLU A 278 0.17 -11.67 -11.32
CA GLU A 278 -1.16 -11.57 -10.75
C GLU A 278 -1.07 -11.15 -9.28
N LEU A 279 -1.62 -9.98 -8.98
CA LEU A 279 -1.78 -9.51 -7.62
C LEU A 279 -3.23 -9.74 -7.20
N LYS A 280 -3.41 -10.58 -6.18
CA LYS A 280 -4.73 -10.75 -5.55
C LYS A 280 -5.07 -9.47 -4.79
N ASN A 281 -6.30 -8.99 -4.94
CA ASN A 281 -6.79 -7.78 -4.28
C ASN A 281 -7.16 -8.06 -2.81
N GLU A 282 -6.21 -8.56 -2.02
CA GLU A 282 -6.39 -9.01 -0.62
C GLU A 282 -6.29 -7.85 0.38
N VAL A 283 -6.84 -6.67 0.07
CA VAL A 283 -6.66 -5.47 0.90
C VAL A 283 -7.94 -5.13 1.67
N PRO A 284 -8.01 -5.46 2.98
CA PRO A 284 -9.21 -5.24 3.76
C PRO A 284 -9.52 -3.76 4.01
N SER A 285 -10.80 -3.39 3.98
CA SER A 285 -11.22 -2.05 4.41
C SER A 285 -11.00 -1.85 5.91
N VAL A 286 -10.87 -0.58 6.33
CA VAL A 286 -10.79 -0.25 7.76
C VAL A 286 -12.04 -0.68 8.53
N ASN A 287 -13.21 -0.68 7.88
CA ASN A 287 -14.47 -1.17 8.43
C ASN A 287 -14.41 -2.67 8.71
N TYR A 288 -13.85 -3.44 7.79
CA TYR A 288 -13.68 -4.88 7.92
C TYR A 288 -12.66 -5.25 8.99
N ILE A 289 -11.50 -4.57 9.01
CA ILE A 289 -10.48 -4.74 10.07
C ILE A 289 -11.07 -4.44 11.45
N ALA A 290 -11.80 -3.34 11.60
CA ALA A 290 -12.43 -2.96 12.87
C ALA A 290 -13.42 -4.03 13.39
N ALA A 291 -14.11 -4.73 12.49
CA ALA A 291 -15.08 -5.76 12.82
C ALA A 291 -14.47 -7.18 12.86
N ALA A 292 -13.20 -7.37 12.54
CA ALA A 292 -12.58 -8.68 12.31
C ALA A 292 -12.80 -9.67 13.47
N ASN A 293 -12.46 -9.25 14.69
CA ASN A 293 -12.60 -10.09 15.88
C ASN A 293 -14.07 -10.40 16.22
N TRP A 294 -14.95 -9.40 16.06
CA TRP A 294 -16.39 -9.56 16.23
C TRP A 294 -16.95 -10.60 15.24
N TRP A 295 -16.59 -10.49 13.97
CA TRP A 295 -17.07 -11.38 12.92
C TRP A 295 -16.54 -12.80 13.11
N ALA A 296 -15.25 -12.96 13.37
CA ALA A 296 -14.66 -14.26 13.70
C ALA A 296 -15.37 -14.93 14.90
N ASN A 297 -15.79 -14.16 15.90
CA ASN A 297 -16.52 -14.69 17.05
C ASN A 297 -17.95 -15.14 16.71
N ILE A 298 -18.67 -14.43 15.83
CA ILE A 298 -19.95 -14.90 15.28
C ILE A 298 -19.74 -16.24 14.58
N LEU A 299 -18.77 -16.30 13.68
CA LEU A 299 -18.50 -17.51 12.89
C LEU A 299 -18.09 -18.70 13.78
N ARG A 300 -17.27 -18.49 14.82
CA ARG A 300 -16.92 -19.56 15.79
C ARG A 300 -18.11 -20.07 16.59
N LYS A 301 -19.08 -19.21 16.91
CA LYS A 301 -20.28 -19.56 17.69
C LYS A 301 -21.44 -20.08 16.85
N CYS A 302 -21.31 -20.08 15.52
CA CYS A 302 -22.33 -20.58 14.61
C CYS A 302 -22.58 -22.07 14.86
N ASN A 303 -23.85 -22.44 15.05
CA ASN A 303 -24.29 -23.79 15.34
C ASN A 303 -25.67 -24.04 14.71
N GLN A 304 -26.23 -25.23 14.91
CA GLN A 304 -27.52 -25.61 14.33
C GLN A 304 -28.69 -24.69 14.73
N ASP A 305 -28.67 -24.11 15.93
CA ASP A 305 -29.76 -23.29 16.47
C ASP A 305 -29.76 -21.86 15.90
N ASN A 306 -28.60 -21.33 15.53
CA ASN A 306 -28.45 -19.93 15.12
C ASN A 306 -27.95 -19.74 13.67
N GLN A 307 -27.54 -20.79 12.96
CA GLN A 307 -27.07 -20.72 11.57
C GLN A 307 -28.08 -20.08 10.63
N GLN A 308 -29.39 -20.22 10.90
CA GLN A 308 -30.42 -19.61 10.06
C GLN A 308 -30.31 -18.08 10.06
N HIS A 309 -30.01 -17.45 11.20
CA HIS A 309 -29.83 -16.00 11.25
C HIS A 309 -28.60 -15.51 10.47
N LEU A 310 -27.57 -16.34 10.36
CA LEU A 310 -26.41 -16.07 9.51
C LEU A 310 -26.79 -16.11 8.03
N ILE A 311 -27.59 -17.11 7.63
CA ILE A 311 -28.13 -17.24 6.27
C ILE A 311 -29.06 -16.07 5.97
N ASP A 312 -29.98 -15.74 6.87
CA ASP A 312 -30.95 -14.64 6.70
C ASP A 312 -30.24 -13.29 6.54
N PHE A 313 -29.19 -13.02 7.33
CA PHE A 313 -28.35 -11.83 7.17
C PHE A 313 -27.70 -11.78 5.78
N PHE A 314 -27.21 -12.94 5.33
CA PHE A 314 -26.55 -13.06 4.03
C PHE A 314 -27.51 -12.88 2.85
N ASP A 315 -28.68 -13.50 2.92
CA ASP A 315 -29.75 -13.38 1.93
C ASP A 315 -30.32 -11.96 1.88
N ALA A 316 -30.41 -11.29 3.03
CA ALA A 316 -30.93 -9.93 3.14
C ALA A 316 -30.11 -8.89 2.34
N PHE A 317 -28.82 -9.11 2.07
CA PHE A 317 -28.07 -8.22 1.17
C PHE A 317 -27.92 -8.77 -0.25
N LYS A 318 -28.08 -10.08 -0.46
CA LYS A 318 -28.08 -10.70 -1.81
C LYS A 318 -29.36 -10.50 -2.60
N SER A 319 -30.52 -10.34 -1.93
CA SER A 319 -31.82 -10.31 -2.61
C SER A 319 -31.90 -9.15 -3.64
N ASN A 320 -32.27 -9.50 -4.87
CA ASN A 320 -32.30 -8.57 -6.00
C ASN A 320 -33.74 -8.12 -6.25
N ASP A 321 -34.28 -7.28 -5.36
CA ASP A 321 -35.70 -6.89 -5.35
C ASP A 321 -36.04 -5.78 -6.38
N GLY A 322 -35.29 -5.70 -7.48
CA GLY A 322 -35.55 -4.75 -8.58
C GLY A 322 -35.17 -3.28 -8.33
N ASN A 323 -34.61 -2.94 -7.17
CA ASN A 323 -34.20 -1.57 -6.79
C ASN A 323 -32.67 -1.33 -6.82
N GLY A 324 -31.92 -2.19 -7.53
CA GLY A 324 -30.45 -2.19 -7.50
C GLY A 324 -29.90 -3.09 -6.40
N LYS A 325 -28.74 -3.70 -6.66
CA LYS A 325 -28.05 -4.56 -5.69
C LYS A 325 -27.34 -3.67 -4.67
N LEU A 326 -27.53 -3.95 -3.37
CA LEU A 326 -26.60 -3.55 -2.30
C LEU A 326 -25.29 -4.38 -2.33
N CYS A 327 -25.25 -5.37 -3.23
CA CYS A 327 -24.29 -6.47 -3.31
C CYS A 327 -22.89 -6.00 -3.74
N GLU A 328 -22.17 -5.40 -2.81
CA GLU A 328 -20.74 -5.20 -2.93
C GLU A 328 -20.06 -6.23 -2.03
N LEU A 329 -19.69 -7.38 -2.59
CA LEU A 329 -18.71 -8.27 -1.96
C LEU A 329 -17.33 -7.64 -2.20
N ASN A 330 -17.06 -6.50 -1.57
CA ASN A 330 -15.85 -5.70 -1.84
C ASN A 330 -14.60 -6.27 -1.17
N GLU A 331 -14.77 -7.20 -0.24
CA GLU A 331 -13.69 -7.83 0.53
C GLU A 331 -13.29 -9.19 -0.08
N TYR A 332 -13.62 -9.44 -1.36
CA TYR A 332 -13.21 -10.66 -2.05
C TYR A 332 -11.70 -10.84 -1.93
N ASN A 333 -11.31 -11.96 -1.30
CA ASN A 333 -9.94 -12.35 -0.99
C ASN A 333 -9.24 -11.58 0.13
N SER A 334 -9.95 -10.76 0.93
CA SER A 334 -9.37 -10.16 2.15
C SER A 334 -8.98 -11.26 3.15
N SER A 335 -7.68 -11.39 3.44
CA SER A 335 -7.13 -12.46 4.28
C SER A 335 -6.99 -12.02 5.74
N VAL A 336 -8.08 -12.17 6.50
CA VAL A 336 -8.05 -12.01 7.96
C VAL A 336 -8.03 -13.37 8.63
N LYS A 337 -6.89 -13.70 9.24
CA LYS A 337 -6.59 -15.03 9.75
C LYS A 337 -7.64 -15.58 10.72
N SER A 338 -8.12 -14.78 11.67
CA SER A 338 -9.16 -15.24 12.62
C SER A 338 -10.46 -15.64 11.93
N ILE A 339 -10.83 -14.97 10.83
CA ILE A 339 -12.04 -15.24 10.05
C ILE A 339 -11.85 -16.52 9.24
N GLU A 340 -10.72 -16.67 8.54
CA GLU A 340 -10.39 -17.89 7.80
C GLU A 340 -10.37 -19.12 8.70
N GLU A 341 -9.72 -19.02 9.85
CA GLU A 341 -9.68 -20.08 10.86
C GLU A 341 -11.08 -20.38 11.41
N ALA A 342 -11.91 -19.37 11.67
CA ALA A 342 -13.28 -19.55 12.14
C ALA A 342 -14.15 -20.30 11.12
N ILE A 343 -14.05 -19.96 9.83
CA ILE A 343 -14.75 -20.64 8.75
C ILE A 343 -14.26 -22.09 8.65
N LYS A 344 -12.94 -22.29 8.59
CA LYS A 344 -12.31 -23.61 8.40
C LYS A 344 -12.62 -24.58 9.54
N ASN A 345 -12.59 -24.09 10.78
CA ASN A 345 -12.71 -24.93 11.97
C ASN A 345 -14.16 -25.19 12.42
N ASN A 346 -15.15 -24.49 11.86
CA ASN A 346 -16.55 -24.69 12.22
C ASN A 346 -17.27 -25.62 11.22
N SER A 347 -17.60 -26.84 11.66
CA SER A 347 -18.29 -27.84 10.84
C SER A 347 -19.66 -27.37 10.34
N HIS A 348 -20.43 -26.62 11.15
CA HIS A 348 -21.73 -26.12 10.72
C HIS A 348 -21.59 -25.16 9.54
N ILE A 349 -20.60 -24.25 9.59
CA ILE A 349 -20.30 -23.34 8.48
C ILE A 349 -19.86 -24.11 7.24
N GLN A 350 -19.07 -25.17 7.38
CA GLN A 350 -18.57 -25.94 6.24
C GLN A 350 -19.68 -26.60 5.41
N HIS A 351 -20.86 -26.82 6.00
CA HIS A 351 -22.04 -27.34 5.34
C HIS A 351 -22.95 -26.27 4.72
N LEU A 352 -22.68 -24.98 4.98
CA LEU A 352 -23.45 -23.89 4.39
C LEU A 352 -23.00 -23.60 2.96
N GLU A 353 -23.96 -23.31 2.07
CA GLU A 353 -23.69 -22.93 0.68
C GLU A 353 -22.90 -21.61 0.59
N ILE A 354 -23.12 -20.71 1.54
CA ILE A 354 -22.54 -19.35 1.57
C ILE A 354 -21.10 -19.29 2.09
N LYS A 355 -20.50 -20.42 2.50
CA LYS A 355 -19.24 -20.45 3.28
C LYS A 355 -18.07 -19.71 2.64
N ASN A 356 -17.95 -19.75 1.31
CA ASN A 356 -16.85 -19.13 0.57
C ASN A 356 -17.01 -17.61 0.48
N GLU A 357 -18.21 -17.09 0.76
CA GLU A 357 -18.54 -15.68 0.63
C GLU A 357 -18.57 -14.97 2.00
N LEU A 358 -18.58 -15.72 3.11
CA LEU A 358 -18.56 -15.18 4.48
C LEU A 358 -17.30 -14.36 4.79
N SER A 359 -16.18 -14.61 4.10
CA SER A 359 -14.97 -13.80 4.21
C SER A 359 -15.01 -12.53 3.36
N SER A 360 -15.96 -12.41 2.42
CA SER A 360 -15.95 -11.38 1.37
C SER A 360 -16.98 -10.27 1.57
N ILE A 361 -17.67 -10.26 2.72
CA ILE A 361 -18.70 -9.28 3.07
C ILE A 361 -18.07 -7.90 3.27
N ASP A 362 -18.59 -6.87 2.60
CA ASP A 362 -18.16 -5.48 2.84
C ASP A 362 -18.33 -5.09 4.31
N GLY A 363 -17.24 -4.67 4.94
CA GLY A 363 -17.21 -4.29 6.35
C GLY A 363 -18.21 -3.19 6.72
N VAL A 364 -18.62 -2.33 5.78
CA VAL A 364 -19.65 -1.30 5.99
C VAL A 364 -20.98 -1.92 6.43
N LEU A 365 -21.31 -3.12 5.94
CA LEU A 365 -22.55 -3.83 6.24
C LEU A 365 -22.63 -4.34 7.68
N PHE A 366 -21.51 -4.34 8.43
CA PHE A 366 -21.49 -4.73 9.84
C PHE A 366 -21.96 -3.62 10.79
N TYR A 367 -22.21 -2.41 10.29
CA TYR A 367 -22.56 -1.26 11.13
C TYR A 367 -23.96 -0.74 10.83
N LYS A 368 -24.88 -0.85 11.81
CA LYS A 368 -26.26 -0.34 11.69
C LYS A 368 -26.30 1.14 11.31
N SER A 369 -25.47 1.97 11.94
CA SER A 369 -25.37 3.40 11.63
C SER A 369 -24.95 3.70 10.19
N ALA A 370 -24.22 2.79 9.54
CA ALA A 370 -23.85 2.93 8.15
C ALA A 370 -24.99 2.55 7.21
N LEU A 371 -25.74 1.48 7.54
CA LEU A 371 -26.94 1.03 6.82
C LEU A 371 -28.10 2.04 6.94
N GLU A 372 -28.19 2.73 8.07
CA GLU A 372 -29.17 3.78 8.36
C GLU A 372 -28.75 5.16 7.83
N ASN A 373 -27.62 5.27 7.14
CA ASN A 373 -27.17 6.52 6.53
C ASN A 373 -27.57 6.57 5.04
N PRO A 374 -28.52 7.45 4.65
CA PRO A 374 -28.95 7.57 3.26
C PRO A 374 -27.86 8.04 2.29
N HIS A 375 -26.75 8.61 2.78
CA HIS A 375 -25.60 8.97 1.94
C HIS A 375 -24.77 7.76 1.53
N ASN A 376 -24.73 6.71 2.38
CA ASN A 376 -24.01 5.48 2.06
C ASN A 376 -24.83 4.60 1.13
N PHE A 377 -26.15 4.56 1.33
CA PHE A 377 -27.09 3.76 0.54
C PHE A 377 -28.27 4.62 0.10
N PRO A 378 -28.17 5.36 -1.02
CA PRO A 378 -29.27 6.14 -1.55
C PRO A 378 -30.40 5.23 -2.07
N LYS A 379 -31.63 5.74 -2.10
CA LYS A 379 -32.83 5.01 -2.55
C LYS A 379 -32.93 4.86 -4.08
N GLN A 380 -32.29 5.75 -4.85
CA GLN A 380 -32.16 5.68 -6.31
C GLN A 380 -30.69 5.90 -6.71
N GLU A 381 -30.09 4.99 -7.49
CA GLU A 381 -28.76 5.19 -8.08
C GLU A 381 -28.71 6.49 -8.89
N GLY A 382 -27.67 7.31 -8.70
CA GLY A 382 -27.42 8.51 -9.51
C GLY A 382 -28.27 9.75 -9.19
N LYS A 383 -29.09 9.74 -8.13
CA LYS A 383 -29.69 10.98 -7.58
C LYS A 383 -29.19 11.20 -6.15
N PRO A 384 -28.43 12.27 -5.87
CA PRO A 384 -28.20 12.64 -4.49
C PRO A 384 -29.56 12.89 -3.85
N ASN A 385 -29.77 12.37 -2.63
CA ASN A 385 -30.88 12.79 -1.79
C ASN A 385 -30.63 14.25 -1.35
N ASN A 386 -30.73 15.19 -2.29
CA ASN A 386 -30.73 16.64 -2.06
C ASN A 386 -32.13 17.14 -1.63
N THR A 387 -32.95 16.25 -1.07
CA THR A 387 -34.20 16.61 -0.40
C THR A 387 -33.90 16.95 1.06
N GLU A 388 -34.60 17.93 1.64
CA GLU A 388 -34.48 18.31 3.06
C GLU A 388 -34.69 17.12 4.03
N HIS A 389 -35.26 16.00 3.52
CA HIS A 389 -35.37 14.71 4.19
C HIS A 389 -34.90 13.58 3.25
N PRO A 390 -33.70 13.02 3.44
CA PRO A 390 -33.22 11.88 2.65
C PRO A 390 -33.92 10.59 3.10
N GLU A 391 -34.57 9.88 2.18
CA GLU A 391 -35.26 8.61 2.48
C GLU A 391 -34.28 7.44 2.51
N LEU A 392 -34.48 6.53 3.48
CA LEU A 392 -33.70 5.31 3.66
C LEU A 392 -33.92 4.31 2.51
N ASN A 393 -32.85 3.64 2.11
CA ASN A 393 -32.92 2.53 1.15
C ASN A 393 -33.65 1.32 1.80
N PRO A 394 -34.75 0.82 1.20
CA PRO A 394 -35.51 -0.30 1.76
C PRO A 394 -34.69 -1.59 1.93
N GLN A 395 -33.73 -1.84 1.05
CA GLN A 395 -32.84 -2.99 1.15
C GLN A 395 -31.85 -2.80 2.30
N ALA A 396 -31.30 -1.59 2.50
CA ALA A 396 -30.42 -1.29 3.63
C ALA A 396 -31.14 -1.48 4.98
N GLN A 397 -32.43 -1.14 5.05
CA GLN A 397 -33.28 -1.39 6.22
C GLN A 397 -33.49 -2.88 6.49
N LYS A 398 -33.68 -3.70 5.44
CA LYS A 398 -33.77 -5.16 5.58
C LYS A 398 -32.47 -5.74 6.14
N VAL A 399 -31.33 -5.32 5.61
CA VAL A 399 -30.01 -5.74 6.10
C VAL A 399 -29.80 -5.30 7.54
N ALA A 400 -30.17 -4.07 7.91
CA ALA A 400 -30.06 -3.57 9.28
C ALA A 400 -30.92 -4.39 10.27
N THR A 401 -32.13 -4.79 9.83
CA THR A 401 -33.02 -5.64 10.62
C THR A 401 -32.42 -7.03 10.82
N ALA A 402 -31.95 -7.67 9.74
CA ALA A 402 -31.32 -8.99 9.81
C ALA A 402 -30.02 -8.98 10.65
N LEU A 403 -29.22 -7.92 10.54
CA LEU A 403 -28.05 -7.69 11.40
C LEU A 403 -28.44 -7.55 12.88
N GLY A 404 -29.55 -6.85 13.17
CA GLY A 404 -30.09 -6.72 14.52
C GLY A 404 -30.46 -8.07 15.13
N GLU A 405 -31.16 -8.92 14.37
CA GLU A 405 -31.49 -10.29 14.79
C GLU A 405 -30.25 -11.16 14.93
N LEU A 406 -29.28 -11.06 14.03
CA LEU A 406 -28.00 -11.77 14.14
C LEU A 406 -27.28 -11.42 15.46
N ILE A 407 -27.11 -10.13 15.76
CA ILE A 407 -26.42 -9.67 16.97
C ILE A 407 -27.13 -10.16 18.23
N LYS A 408 -28.47 -10.10 18.24
CA LYS A 408 -29.30 -10.52 19.37
C LYS A 408 -29.19 -12.03 19.62
N ASN A 409 -29.27 -12.85 18.57
CA ASN A 409 -29.25 -14.31 18.70
C ASN A 409 -27.86 -14.86 19.04
N PHE A 410 -26.78 -14.19 18.60
CA PHE A 410 -25.42 -14.59 18.95
C PHE A 410 -24.95 -14.06 20.32
N ALA A 411 -25.63 -13.03 20.87
CA ALA A 411 -25.33 -12.41 22.17
C ALA A 411 -23.87 -11.94 22.31
N ILE A 412 -23.33 -11.27 21.28
CA ILE A 412 -21.93 -10.79 21.22
C ILE A 412 -21.82 -9.27 21.38
N GLY A 413 -22.91 -8.51 21.18
CA GLY A 413 -22.89 -7.05 21.12
C GLY A 413 -22.58 -6.52 19.72
N ASP A 414 -22.63 -5.19 19.56
CA ASP A 414 -22.31 -4.53 18.28
C ASP A 414 -20.78 -4.48 18.06
N PRO A 415 -20.29 -4.49 16.81
CA PRO A 415 -18.87 -4.36 16.50
C PRO A 415 -18.33 -2.98 16.90
N SER A 416 -17.07 -2.93 17.29
CA SER A 416 -16.38 -1.66 17.58
C SER A 416 -16.16 -0.87 16.28
N PRO A 417 -16.53 0.41 16.19
CA PRO A 417 -16.30 1.24 15.00
C PRO A 417 -14.89 1.86 14.99
N PHE A 418 -13.93 1.24 15.66
CA PHE A 418 -12.55 1.70 15.73
C PHE A 418 -11.60 0.66 15.14
N TYR A 419 -10.57 1.14 14.45
CA TYR A 419 -9.41 0.36 14.04
C TYR A 419 -8.14 1.01 14.59
N ALA A 420 -7.02 0.30 14.50
CA ALA A 420 -5.72 0.80 14.88
C ALA A 420 -4.79 0.88 13.67
N ILE A 421 -4.01 1.95 13.60
CA ILE A 421 -2.83 2.04 12.76
C ILE A 421 -1.63 1.88 13.68
N LEU A 422 -0.74 0.94 13.39
CA LEU A 422 0.52 0.71 14.09
C LEU A 422 1.67 1.13 13.17
N MET A 423 2.51 2.05 13.64
CA MET A 423 3.77 2.40 13.00
C MET A 423 4.93 2.16 13.96
N MET A 424 6.02 1.58 13.48
CA MET A 424 7.25 1.35 14.25
C MET A 424 8.46 1.70 13.41
N ASP A 425 9.53 2.20 14.04
CA ASP A 425 10.78 2.63 13.39
C ASP A 425 11.96 2.47 14.38
N GLY A 426 13.09 2.01 13.87
CA GLY A 426 14.28 1.68 14.64
C GLY A 426 15.04 2.92 15.09
N ASP A 427 15.32 2.97 16.39
CA ASP A 427 15.90 4.15 16.99
C ASP A 427 17.40 4.29 16.66
N SER A 428 17.78 5.45 16.13
CA SER A 428 19.17 5.82 15.88
C SER A 428 19.93 4.86 14.94
N LEU A 429 19.22 4.05 14.14
CA LEU A 429 19.87 3.14 13.20
C LEU A 429 20.74 3.88 12.19
N GLY A 430 20.34 5.05 11.71
CA GLY A 430 21.19 5.88 10.85
C GLY A 430 22.57 6.20 11.46
N LYS A 431 22.62 6.43 12.78
CA LYS A 431 23.88 6.66 13.52
C LYS A 431 24.68 5.36 13.63
N GLN A 432 24.05 4.25 13.98
CA GLN A 432 24.72 2.94 14.09
C GLN A 432 25.27 2.48 12.73
N MET A 433 24.51 2.72 11.65
CA MET A 433 24.86 2.42 10.26
C MET A 433 26.02 3.26 9.70
N SER A 434 26.38 4.36 10.37
CA SER A 434 27.57 5.13 9.99
C SER A 434 28.87 4.36 10.28
N ASP A 435 28.84 3.39 11.19
CA ASP A 435 29.95 2.49 11.48
C ASP A 435 29.91 1.27 10.55
N ARG A 436 30.90 1.18 9.66
CA ARG A 436 31.02 0.09 8.68
C ARG A 436 31.10 -1.29 9.32
N LYS A 437 31.69 -1.41 10.52
CA LYS A 437 31.79 -2.71 11.21
C LYS A 437 30.42 -3.23 11.64
N LYS A 438 29.48 -2.32 11.94
CA LYS A 438 28.13 -2.67 12.36
C LYS A 438 27.21 -3.01 11.20
N GLN A 439 27.44 -2.44 10.01
CA GLN A 439 26.55 -2.55 8.85
C GLN A 439 26.18 -3.99 8.49
N LYS A 440 27.16 -4.91 8.48
CA LYS A 440 26.91 -6.32 8.15
C LYS A 440 25.87 -6.95 9.08
N TYR A 441 26.07 -6.78 10.39
CA TYR A 441 25.21 -7.33 11.43
C TYR A 441 23.85 -6.63 11.47
N ILE A 442 23.81 -5.30 11.32
CA ILE A 442 22.53 -4.56 11.25
C ILE A 442 21.72 -5.04 10.04
N THR A 443 22.33 -5.16 8.86
CA THR A 443 21.65 -5.65 7.66
C THR A 443 21.10 -7.06 7.84
N HIS A 444 21.85 -7.96 8.49
CA HIS A 444 21.38 -9.33 8.75
C HIS A 444 20.26 -9.38 9.80
N ALA A 445 20.34 -8.57 10.86
CA ALA A 445 19.27 -8.44 11.85
C ALA A 445 17.98 -7.94 11.20
N LEU A 446 18.06 -6.88 10.38
CA LEU A 446 16.91 -6.28 9.72
C LEU A 446 16.28 -7.23 8.70
N ASP A 447 17.07 -7.94 7.89
CA ASP A 447 16.56 -8.96 6.96
C ASP A 447 15.82 -10.09 7.69
N THR A 448 16.39 -10.58 8.80
CA THR A 448 15.72 -11.60 9.61
C THR A 448 14.42 -11.07 10.22
N PHE A 449 14.43 -9.84 10.70
CA PHE A 449 13.28 -9.15 11.29
C PHE A 449 12.15 -8.96 10.28
N THR A 450 12.42 -8.35 9.12
CA THR A 450 11.39 -8.06 8.10
C THR A 450 10.68 -9.32 7.62
N ASN A 451 11.42 -10.42 7.46
CA ASN A 451 10.87 -11.74 7.08
C ASN A 451 9.90 -12.32 8.13
N LYS A 452 9.90 -11.81 9.37
CA LYS A 452 9.00 -12.24 10.46
C LYS A 452 7.82 -11.32 10.70
N VAL A 453 7.89 -10.06 10.27
CA VAL A 453 6.84 -9.06 10.55
C VAL A 453 5.48 -9.47 9.96
N GLU A 454 5.45 -9.94 8.71
CA GLU A 454 4.20 -10.39 8.05
C GLU A 454 3.51 -11.50 8.85
N GLU A 455 4.28 -12.50 9.29
CA GLU A 455 3.76 -13.61 10.09
C GLU A 455 3.18 -13.12 11.43
N ILE A 456 3.85 -12.18 12.09
CA ILE A 456 3.40 -11.60 13.37
C ILE A 456 2.10 -10.82 13.19
N VAL A 457 2.05 -9.94 12.18
CA VAL A 457 0.88 -9.09 11.90
C VAL A 457 -0.32 -9.95 11.51
N SER A 458 -0.13 -10.94 10.63
CA SER A 458 -1.18 -11.88 10.22
C SER A 458 -1.73 -12.69 11.40
N LYS A 459 -0.86 -13.18 12.30
CA LYS A 459 -1.26 -13.86 13.56
C LYS A 459 -2.05 -12.97 14.52
N ASN A 460 -2.00 -11.66 14.34
CA ASN A 460 -2.70 -10.66 15.12
C ASN A 460 -3.86 -10.02 14.32
N ASN A 461 -4.40 -10.71 13.31
CA ASN A 461 -5.53 -10.27 12.49
C ASN A 461 -5.30 -8.93 11.78
N GLY A 462 -4.05 -8.50 11.67
CA GLY A 462 -3.68 -7.26 11.03
C GLY A 462 -3.40 -7.45 9.55
N PHE A 463 -3.43 -6.33 8.84
CA PHE A 463 -2.98 -6.21 7.47
C PHE A 463 -1.68 -5.40 7.46
N LEU A 464 -0.58 -6.05 7.07
CA LEU A 464 0.71 -5.40 6.90
C LEU A 464 0.69 -4.61 5.59
N ILE A 465 0.99 -3.31 5.67
CA ILE A 465 1.09 -2.48 4.48
C ILE A 465 2.53 -2.41 3.99
N TYR A 466 3.46 -2.23 4.92
CA TYR A 466 4.87 -2.12 4.63
C TYR A 466 5.71 -2.63 5.79
N ALA A 467 6.73 -3.41 5.47
CA ALA A 467 7.85 -3.72 6.35
C ALA A 467 9.13 -3.70 5.51
N GLY A 468 10.03 -2.76 5.80
CA GLY A 468 11.31 -2.69 5.09
C GLY A 468 12.37 -2.03 5.94
N GLY A 469 13.50 -2.73 6.10
CA GLY A 469 14.50 -2.37 7.08
C GLY A 469 13.92 -2.47 8.49
N ASP A 470 13.82 -1.35 9.17
CA ASP A 470 13.32 -1.21 10.54
C ASP A 470 11.91 -0.61 10.64
N ASP A 471 11.40 -0.08 9.53
CA ASP A 471 10.10 0.56 9.47
C ASP A 471 8.98 -0.47 9.27
N VAL A 472 7.94 -0.37 10.10
CA VAL A 472 6.74 -1.21 10.01
C VAL A 472 5.50 -0.35 10.04
N LEU A 473 4.54 -0.66 9.15
CA LEU A 473 3.23 -0.04 9.13
C LEU A 473 2.13 -1.07 8.87
N ALA A 474 1.20 -1.20 9.82
CA ALA A 474 0.11 -2.16 9.76
C ALA A 474 -1.22 -1.57 10.23
N LEU A 475 -2.32 -2.10 9.70
CA LEU A 475 -3.67 -1.88 10.21
C LEU A 475 -4.11 -3.08 11.03
N LEU A 476 -4.69 -2.84 12.21
CA LEU A 476 -5.04 -3.89 13.16
C LEU A 476 -6.42 -3.63 13.79
N PRO A 477 -7.13 -4.68 14.24
CA PRO A 477 -8.22 -4.54 15.18
C PRO A 477 -7.72 -3.92 16.50
N ILE A 478 -8.60 -3.23 17.22
CA ILE A 478 -8.19 -2.50 18.44
C ILE A 478 -7.63 -3.43 19.52
N GLU A 479 -8.15 -4.65 19.60
CA GLU A 479 -7.80 -5.65 20.62
C GLU A 479 -6.39 -6.22 20.38
N ASP A 480 -5.96 -6.25 19.12
CA ASP A 480 -4.72 -6.89 18.71
C ASP A 480 -3.53 -5.93 18.64
N ALA A 481 -3.78 -4.62 18.48
CA ALA A 481 -2.75 -3.64 18.16
C ALA A 481 -1.58 -3.58 19.17
N LEU A 482 -1.87 -3.49 20.48
CA LEU A 482 -0.85 -3.43 21.52
C LEU A 482 -0.03 -4.73 21.62
N ASN A 483 -0.71 -5.87 21.47
CA ASN A 483 -0.06 -7.17 21.52
C ASN A 483 0.83 -7.38 20.29
N CYS A 484 0.37 -6.95 19.11
CA CYS A 484 1.14 -6.95 17.88
C CYS A 484 2.41 -6.10 18.02
N ALA A 485 2.29 -4.85 18.46
CA ALA A 485 3.43 -3.96 18.70
C ALA A 485 4.46 -4.56 19.67
N LYS A 486 3.98 -5.17 20.76
CA LYS A 486 4.85 -5.86 21.73
C LYS A 486 5.61 -7.03 21.09
N LYS A 487 4.94 -7.85 20.27
CA LYS A 487 5.57 -9.00 19.59
C LYS A 487 6.59 -8.54 18.56
N ILE A 488 6.28 -7.53 17.76
CA ILE A 488 7.21 -6.95 16.77
C ILE A 488 8.44 -6.38 17.49
N ARG A 489 8.26 -5.61 18.58
CA ARG A 489 9.38 -5.12 19.39
C ARG A 489 10.24 -6.26 19.94
N SER A 490 9.61 -7.31 20.48
CA SER A 490 10.33 -8.45 21.04
C SER A 490 11.14 -9.18 19.97
N GLU A 491 10.57 -9.34 18.77
CA GLU A 491 11.26 -9.95 17.62
C GLU A 491 12.45 -9.10 17.18
N TYR A 492 12.26 -7.78 17.04
CA TYR A 492 13.33 -6.84 16.74
C TYR A 492 14.48 -6.96 17.76
N GLU A 493 14.18 -6.89 19.06
CA GLU A 493 15.17 -7.03 20.12
C GLU A 493 15.90 -8.38 20.07
N ASN A 494 15.19 -9.47 19.74
CA ASN A 494 15.79 -10.80 19.60
C ASN A 494 16.74 -10.88 18.41
N CYS A 495 16.35 -10.35 17.24
CA CYS A 495 17.19 -10.32 16.05
C CYS A 495 18.51 -9.60 16.32
N PHE A 496 18.46 -8.38 16.88
CA PHE A 496 19.67 -7.62 17.19
C PHE A 496 20.49 -8.23 18.33
N LYS A 497 19.85 -8.84 19.33
CA LYS A 497 20.56 -9.56 20.39
C LYS A 497 21.38 -10.73 19.85
N ASN A 498 20.80 -11.50 18.92
CA ASN A 498 21.48 -12.62 18.28
C ASN A 498 22.68 -12.13 17.45
N GLU A 499 22.50 -11.06 16.66
CA GLU A 499 23.59 -10.47 15.89
C GLU A 499 24.70 -9.88 16.76
N ASN A 500 24.35 -9.22 17.87
CA ASN A 500 25.34 -8.71 18.82
C ASN A 500 26.17 -9.84 19.45
N ALA A 501 25.63 -11.05 19.63
CA ALA A 501 26.41 -12.17 20.16
C ALA A 501 27.57 -12.56 19.21
N GLU A 502 27.36 -12.45 17.89
CA GLU A 502 28.40 -12.65 16.89
C GLU A 502 29.30 -11.43 16.74
N ALA A 503 28.72 -10.22 16.69
CA ALA A 503 29.46 -8.97 16.55
C ALA A 503 30.44 -8.72 17.72
N ASN A 504 30.06 -9.11 18.94
CA ASN A 504 30.92 -8.97 20.13
C ASN A 504 32.20 -9.82 20.03
N LYS A 505 32.22 -10.89 19.23
CA LYS A 505 33.46 -11.67 18.97
C LYS A 505 34.50 -10.85 18.19
N GLU A 506 34.04 -9.83 17.47
CA GLU A 506 34.86 -8.89 16.69
C GLU A 506 35.00 -7.52 17.39
N ASP A 507 34.67 -7.42 18.69
CA ASP A 507 34.67 -6.17 19.48
C ASP A 507 33.74 -5.09 18.89
N VAL A 508 32.59 -5.52 18.36
CA VAL A 508 31.55 -4.66 17.79
C VAL A 508 30.27 -4.81 18.62
N ASN A 509 29.76 -3.69 19.13
CA ASN A 509 28.47 -3.64 19.82
C ASN A 509 27.50 -2.68 19.12
N ILE A 510 26.28 -3.14 18.86
CA ILE A 510 25.22 -2.37 18.21
C ILE A 510 24.22 -1.97 19.30
N ASP A 511 23.97 -0.66 19.46
CA ASP A 511 22.83 -0.23 20.27
C ASP A 511 21.57 -0.30 19.41
N TYR A 512 20.53 -0.95 19.94
CA TYR A 512 19.28 -1.16 19.22
C TYR A 512 18.09 -0.89 20.14
N SER A 513 17.10 -0.21 19.60
CA SER A 513 15.74 -0.12 20.14
C SER A 513 14.79 0.25 19.02
N ILE A 514 13.49 0.12 19.27
CA ILE A 514 12.45 0.44 18.30
C ILE A 514 11.34 1.21 19.01
N SER A 515 10.95 2.35 18.43
CA SER A 515 9.84 3.15 18.93
C SER A 515 8.56 2.78 18.17
N ALA A 516 7.41 2.94 18.83
CA ALA A 516 6.12 2.59 18.28
C ALA A 516 5.10 3.71 18.48
N ALA A 517 4.22 3.89 17.49
CA ALA A 517 3.06 4.75 17.53
C ALA A 517 1.80 3.94 17.19
N ILE A 518 0.73 4.11 17.96
CA ILE A 518 -0.58 3.53 17.67
C ILE A 518 -1.63 4.63 17.63
N VAL A 519 -2.31 4.77 16.50
CA VAL A 519 -3.48 5.64 16.37
C VAL A 519 -4.73 4.77 16.31
N TYR A 520 -5.57 4.87 17.34
CA TYR A 520 -6.92 4.33 17.33
C TYR A 520 -7.87 5.33 16.69
N SER A 521 -8.39 5.03 15.50
CA SER A 521 -9.22 5.94 14.73
C SER A 521 -10.60 5.36 14.49
N HIS A 522 -11.62 6.22 14.53
CA HIS A 522 -12.97 5.83 14.11
C HIS A 522 -12.99 5.55 12.60
N ILE A 523 -13.72 4.52 12.15
CA ILE A 523 -13.87 4.12 10.74
C ILE A 523 -14.39 5.23 9.79
N ASN A 524 -14.92 6.34 10.32
CA ASN A 524 -15.46 7.47 9.55
C ASN A 524 -14.46 8.61 9.42
N ASN A 525 -13.35 8.55 10.17
CA ASN A 525 -12.27 9.53 10.04
C ASN A 525 -11.52 9.23 8.73
N PRO A 526 -11.19 10.26 7.93
CA PRO A 526 -10.36 10.07 6.74
C PRO A 526 -9.04 9.36 7.08
N LEU A 527 -8.73 8.27 6.36
CA LEU A 527 -7.51 7.49 6.57
C LEU A 527 -6.25 8.36 6.40
N SER A 528 -6.27 9.31 5.46
CA SER A 528 -5.19 10.29 5.23
C SER A 528 -4.82 11.07 6.49
N ASN A 529 -5.82 11.44 7.31
CA ASN A 529 -5.56 12.20 8.53
C ASN A 529 -4.92 11.31 9.59
N ALA A 530 -5.43 10.09 9.76
CA ALA A 530 -4.86 9.13 10.70
C ALA A 530 -3.41 8.73 10.32
N LEU A 531 -3.11 8.62 9.01
CA LEU A 531 -1.76 8.40 8.50
C LEU A 531 -0.84 9.61 8.69
N HIS A 532 -1.36 10.82 8.59
CA HIS A 532 -0.59 12.02 8.90
C HIS A 532 -0.26 12.09 10.41
N ASP A 533 -1.28 11.91 11.25
CA ASP A 533 -1.17 11.98 12.71
C ASP A 533 -0.17 10.95 13.27
N ILE A 534 -0.14 9.73 12.71
CA ILE A 534 0.73 8.68 13.24
C ILE A 534 2.23 8.95 13.01
N HIS A 535 2.60 9.62 11.91
CA HIS A 535 3.99 10.03 11.67
C HIS A 535 4.46 11.02 12.74
N SER A 536 3.68 12.07 13.01
CA SER A 536 3.98 13.02 14.09
C SER A 536 3.96 12.35 15.48
N LEU A 537 3.06 11.39 15.70
CA LEU A 537 3.02 10.63 16.96
C LEU A 537 4.30 9.79 17.16
N LEU A 538 4.85 9.22 16.09
CA LEU A 538 6.09 8.44 16.17
C LEU A 538 7.30 9.35 16.35
N ASP A 539 7.50 10.30 15.44
CA ASP A 539 8.71 11.11 15.40
C ASP A 539 8.74 12.15 16.53
N ASP A 540 7.69 12.97 16.66
CA ASP A 540 7.70 14.08 17.62
C ASP A 540 7.40 13.61 19.05
N VAL A 541 6.58 12.56 19.23
CA VAL A 541 6.11 12.14 20.55
C VAL A 541 6.87 10.94 21.10
N ALA A 542 6.93 9.82 20.36
CA ALA A 542 7.64 8.63 20.85
C ALA A 542 9.16 8.84 20.86
N LYS A 543 9.75 9.29 19.73
CA LYS A 543 11.21 9.45 19.62
C LYS A 543 11.72 10.70 20.34
N GLU A 544 11.16 11.88 20.05
CA GLU A 544 11.71 13.13 20.60
C GLU A 544 11.23 13.43 22.03
N LYS A 545 9.92 13.49 22.29
CA LYS A 545 9.40 13.87 23.63
C LYS A 545 9.56 12.78 24.69
N THR A 546 9.39 11.51 24.33
CA THR A 546 9.42 10.39 25.28
C THR A 546 10.80 9.76 25.42
N GLY A 547 11.72 10.08 24.49
CA GLY A 547 13.13 9.70 24.58
C GLY A 547 13.51 8.39 23.87
N ARG A 548 12.78 8.00 22.82
CA ARG A 548 12.97 6.75 22.05
C ARG A 548 12.71 5.49 22.89
N ASN A 549 12.80 4.32 22.27
CA ASN A 549 12.45 3.01 22.84
C ASN A 549 11.02 2.98 23.42
N ALA A 550 10.15 3.88 22.94
CA ALA A 550 8.91 4.23 23.59
C ALA A 550 7.70 3.86 22.75
N LEU A 551 6.56 3.70 23.41
CA LEU A 551 5.26 3.55 22.81
C LEU A 551 4.44 4.83 23.02
N ALA A 552 3.94 5.42 21.94
CA ALA A 552 2.96 6.49 21.95
C ALA A 552 1.62 5.97 21.40
N VAL A 553 0.52 6.28 22.08
CA VAL A 553 -0.84 5.86 21.72
C VAL A 553 -1.74 7.08 21.67
N GLN A 554 -2.51 7.22 20.60
CA GLN A 554 -3.48 8.29 20.42
C GLN A 554 -4.86 7.72 20.09
N VAL A 555 -5.91 8.33 20.64
CA VAL A 555 -7.30 7.98 20.35
C VAL A 555 -7.98 9.15 19.64
N CYS A 556 -8.44 8.91 18.42
CA CYS A 556 -9.11 9.87 17.56
C CYS A 556 -10.57 9.49 17.38
N LYS A 557 -11.47 10.22 18.04
CA LYS A 557 -12.92 10.14 17.79
C LYS A 557 -13.27 11.02 16.58
N GLN A 558 -14.53 11.00 16.16
CA GLN A 558 -15.03 11.92 15.11
C GLN A 558 -14.90 13.40 15.49
N SER A 559 -14.89 13.71 16.80
CA SER A 559 -14.67 15.06 17.33
C SER A 559 -13.19 15.47 17.36
N GLY A 560 -12.28 14.62 16.91
CA GLY A 560 -10.83 14.81 16.97
C GLY A 560 -10.14 13.96 18.05
N THR A 561 -8.89 14.32 18.34
CA THR A 561 -8.05 13.64 19.33
C THR A 561 -8.57 13.85 20.75
N VAL A 562 -8.80 12.75 21.48
CA VAL A 562 -9.33 12.79 22.85
C VAL A 562 -8.35 12.31 23.91
N LEU A 563 -7.32 11.56 23.50
CA LEU A 563 -6.33 11.00 24.41
C LEU A 563 -5.00 10.82 23.67
N THR A 564 -3.92 11.20 24.33
CA THR A 564 -2.56 10.80 23.97
C THR A 564 -1.89 10.25 25.22
N TRP A 565 -1.34 9.05 25.12
CA TRP A 565 -0.64 8.36 26.19
C TRP A 565 0.72 7.91 25.69
N THR A 566 1.75 8.04 26.52
CA THR A 566 3.10 7.60 26.17
C THR A 566 3.71 6.77 27.29
N LYS A 567 4.58 5.84 26.91
CA LYS A 567 5.33 5.01 27.84
C LYS A 567 6.72 4.70 27.27
N PRO A 568 7.81 5.05 27.98
CA PRO A 568 9.15 4.58 27.66
C PRO A 568 9.32 3.06 27.77
#